data_AF-A0A2N2BKX5-F1
#
_entry.id   AF-A0A2N2BKX5-F1
#
_cell.length_a   1.000
_cell.length_b   1.000
_cell.length_c   1.000
_cell.angle_alpha   90.00
_cell.angle_beta   90.00
_cell.angle_gamma   90.00
#
_symmetry.space_group_name_H-M   'P 1'
#
loop_
_entity.id
_entity.type
_entity.pdbx_description
1 polymer ?
#
loop_
_entity_poly.entity_id
_entity_poly.type
_entity_poly.pdbx_seq_one_letter_code
_entity_poly.pdbx_strand_id
1 'polypeptide(L)'
;MGDGNGTDIVTPLFGLGDPTVLIVGGIFGTLGYTINYLLSSVLALQTDTIALTVIISGLIVRLIFGKTGLIGAFDGSKGEARRYFPSGKFFLFMLILAAGLGLVVSNMAIALNIAAIGFTISAASLIFAEMGLPVPGTHHITLIAGLAAVSSGDPYIGMAFGILSMIVGEVFALIFNSHNDTHIDPPAGAIFICTFIVLAIF
;
A
#
# COMPACT_ATOMS: atom_id res chain seq x y z
N MET A 1 18.97 -16.61 -15.80
CA MET A 1 18.60 -15.50 -14.91
C MET A 1 17.44 -14.82 -15.62
N GLY A 2 16.24 -14.93 -15.06
CA GLY A 2 15.00 -14.58 -15.77
C GLY A 2 14.94 -13.09 -16.07
N ASP A 3 14.38 -12.75 -17.22
CA ASP A 3 14.10 -11.37 -17.61
C ASP A 3 13.29 -10.69 -16.49
N GLY A 4 13.82 -9.60 -15.93
CA GLY A 4 13.21 -8.92 -14.79
C GLY A 4 11.79 -8.45 -15.12
N ASN A 5 10.81 -8.96 -14.39
CA ASN A 5 9.42 -8.52 -14.49
C ASN A 5 9.23 -7.30 -13.55
N GLY A 6 8.84 -6.14 -14.09
CA GLY A 6 8.62 -4.92 -13.29
C GLY A 6 7.44 -4.99 -12.31
N THR A 7 6.68 -6.09 -12.35
CA THR A 7 5.61 -6.39 -11.37
C THR A 7 6.06 -7.36 -10.28
N ASP A 8 7.26 -7.93 -10.38
CA ASP A 8 7.86 -8.78 -9.36
C ASP A 8 8.43 -7.90 -8.24
N ILE A 9 7.79 -8.01 -7.07
CA ILE A 9 8.15 -7.26 -5.86
C ILE A 9 8.77 -8.14 -4.77
N VAL A 10 8.98 -9.44 -5.04
CA VAL A 10 9.46 -10.41 -4.04
C VAL A 10 10.84 -10.99 -4.37
N THR A 11 11.39 -10.71 -5.55
CA THR A 11 12.74 -11.14 -5.88
C THR A 11 13.79 -10.39 -5.02
N PRO A 12 14.63 -11.12 -4.24
CA PRO A 12 15.64 -10.49 -3.40
C PRO A 12 16.81 -9.96 -4.24
N LEU A 13 16.82 -8.65 -4.47
CA LEU A 13 17.77 -8.00 -5.40
C LEU A 13 19.25 -8.14 -4.98
N PHE A 14 19.54 -8.39 -3.70
CA PHE A 14 20.91 -8.64 -3.23
C PHE A 14 21.56 -9.84 -3.95
N GLY A 15 20.77 -10.86 -4.30
CA GLY A 15 21.25 -12.06 -4.99
C GLY A 15 21.71 -11.82 -6.43
N LEU A 16 21.38 -10.66 -7.02
CA LEU A 16 21.77 -10.31 -8.39
C LEU A 16 23.26 -9.94 -8.50
N GLY A 17 23.88 -9.47 -7.42
CA GLY A 17 25.28 -9.01 -7.43
C GLY A 17 25.56 -7.83 -8.36
N ASP A 18 24.51 -7.15 -8.84
CA ASP A 18 24.62 -6.04 -9.80
C ASP A 18 24.66 -4.69 -9.05
N PRO A 19 25.76 -3.90 -9.17
CA PRO A 19 25.86 -2.60 -8.52
C PRO A 19 24.82 -1.58 -9.02
N THR A 20 24.25 -1.76 -10.20
CA THR A 20 23.21 -0.86 -10.73
C THR A 20 21.97 -0.84 -9.84
N VAL A 21 21.66 -1.93 -9.14
CA VAL A 21 20.58 -2.01 -8.15
C VAL A 21 20.76 -0.95 -7.06
N LEU A 22 21.99 -0.82 -6.53
CA LEU A 22 22.30 0.14 -5.47
C LEU A 22 22.27 1.58 -6.01
N ILE A 23 22.76 1.80 -7.23
CA ILE A 23 22.77 3.12 -7.87
C ILE A 23 21.33 3.60 -8.11
N VAL A 24 20.49 2.76 -8.72
CA VAL A 24 19.07 3.07 -8.96
C VAL A 24 18.35 3.30 -7.63
N GLY A 25 18.59 2.45 -6.63
CA GLY A 25 18.06 2.63 -5.27
C GLY A 25 18.46 3.98 -4.64
N GLY A 26 19.72 4.40 -4.78
CA GLY A 26 20.21 5.69 -4.29
C GLY A 26 19.59 6.90 -5.00
N ILE A 27 19.40 6.81 -6.32
CA ILE A 27 18.74 7.86 -7.12
C ILE A 27 17.29 8.01 -6.66
N PHE A 28 16.53 6.90 -6.62
CA PHE A 28 15.13 6.93 -6.21
C PHE A 28 14.95 7.28 -4.72
N GLY A 29 15.89 6.90 -3.86
CA GLY A 29 15.90 7.34 -2.46
C GLY A 29 16.07 8.84 -2.31
N THR A 30 16.99 9.45 -3.07
CA THR A 30 17.21 10.91 -3.07
C THR A 30 16.01 11.66 -3.65
N LEU A 31 15.45 11.14 -4.76
CA LEU A 31 14.24 11.67 -5.37
C LEU A 31 13.05 11.60 -4.40
N GLY A 32 12.86 10.46 -3.75
CA GLY A 32 11.81 10.25 -2.75
C GLY A 32 11.95 11.21 -1.57
N TYR A 33 13.15 11.38 -1.01
CA TYR A 33 13.39 12.38 0.04
C TYR A 33 12.99 13.79 -0.40
N THR A 34 13.38 14.18 -1.62
CA THR A 34 13.07 15.50 -2.18
C THR A 34 11.56 15.70 -2.36
N ILE A 35 10.86 14.72 -2.92
CA ILE A 35 9.41 14.75 -3.08
C ILE A 35 8.73 14.85 -1.72
N ASN A 36 9.13 14.03 -0.75
CA ASN A 36 8.53 14.06 0.59
C ASN A 36 8.77 15.41 1.28
N TYR A 37 9.95 16.01 1.14
CA TYR A 37 10.22 17.36 1.65
C TYR A 37 9.27 18.41 1.05
N LEU A 38 9.04 18.36 -0.27
CA LEU A 38 8.09 19.26 -0.93
C LEU A 38 6.66 19.05 -0.41
N LEU A 39 6.19 17.80 -0.30
CA LEU A 39 4.83 17.50 0.15
C LEU A 39 4.60 17.86 1.63
N SER A 40 5.55 17.53 2.49
CA SER A 40 5.44 17.70 3.94
C SER A 40 5.78 19.11 4.42
N SER A 41 6.88 19.68 3.95
CA SER A 41 7.45 20.91 4.52
C SER A 41 7.10 22.15 3.72
N VAL A 42 6.97 22.04 2.39
CA VAL A 42 6.65 23.19 1.52
C VAL A 42 5.15 23.32 1.31
N LEU A 43 4.48 22.22 0.94
CA LEU A 43 3.03 22.20 0.69
C LEU A 43 2.20 21.90 1.93
N ALA A 44 2.81 21.35 2.99
CA ALA A 44 2.16 21.02 4.26
C ALA A 44 0.85 20.22 4.10
N LEU A 45 0.88 19.21 3.21
CA LEU A 45 -0.31 18.41 2.89
C LEU A 45 -0.77 17.61 4.11
N GLN A 46 -2.08 17.63 4.36
CA GLN A 46 -2.73 16.94 5.48
C GLN A 46 -3.03 15.47 5.12
N THR A 47 -1.97 14.70 4.88
CA THR A 47 -2.04 13.26 4.58
C THR A 47 -0.71 12.58 4.94
N ASP A 48 -0.63 11.26 4.76
CA ASP A 48 0.63 10.54 4.82
C ASP A 48 1.48 10.87 3.58
N THR A 49 2.39 11.82 3.76
CA THR A 49 3.29 12.32 2.71
C THR A 49 4.32 11.28 2.27
N ILE A 50 4.65 10.32 3.13
CA ILE A 50 5.57 9.23 2.80
C ILE A 50 4.88 8.25 1.84
N ALA A 51 3.65 7.83 2.16
CA ALA A 51 2.85 6.98 1.29
C ALA A 51 2.56 7.66 -0.06
N LEU A 52 2.22 8.96 -0.06
CA LEU A 52 2.05 9.73 -1.29
C LEU A 52 3.34 9.80 -2.13
N THR A 53 4.50 9.92 -1.48
CA THR A 53 5.81 9.88 -2.14
C THR A 53 6.04 8.54 -2.85
N VAL A 54 5.71 7.41 -2.21
CA VAL A 54 5.80 6.07 -2.81
C VAL A 54 4.92 5.98 -4.07
N ILE A 55 3.69 6.51 -4.00
CA ILE A 55 2.78 6.55 -5.15
C ILE A 55 3.32 7.40 -6.30
N ILE A 56 3.82 8.61 -6.02
CA ILE A 56 4.41 9.48 -7.04
C ILE A 56 5.64 8.79 -7.66
N SER A 57 6.47 8.13 -6.86
CA SER A 57 7.62 7.38 -7.35
C SER A 57 7.18 6.24 -8.29
N GLY A 58 6.17 5.45 -7.91
CA GLY A 58 5.60 4.41 -8.76
C GLY A 58 4.99 4.95 -10.06
N LEU A 59 4.32 6.10 -10.01
CA LEU A 59 3.80 6.79 -11.20
C LEU A 59 4.93 7.26 -12.13
N ILE A 60 6.01 7.80 -11.59
CA ILE A 60 7.19 8.18 -12.37
C ILE A 60 7.76 6.96 -13.09
N VAL A 61 7.94 5.83 -12.38
CA VAL A 61 8.41 4.58 -12.98
C VAL A 61 7.46 4.10 -14.09
N ARG A 62 6.14 4.09 -13.82
CA ARG A 62 5.11 3.69 -14.78
C ARG A 62 5.14 4.53 -16.05
N LEU A 63 5.35 5.85 -15.94
CA LEU A 63 5.34 6.77 -17.08
C LEU A 63 6.64 6.75 -17.89
N ILE A 64 7.79 6.48 -17.24
CA ILE A 64 9.09 6.47 -17.92
C ILE A 64 9.39 5.09 -18.51
N PHE A 65 9.10 4.01 -17.78
CA PHE A 65 9.52 2.65 -18.13
C PHE A 65 8.37 1.72 -18.54
N GLY A 66 7.13 2.06 -18.16
CA GLY A 66 5.95 1.24 -18.48
C GLY A 66 5.51 1.37 -19.94
N LYS A 67 5.01 0.28 -20.51
CA LYS A 67 4.53 0.15 -21.89
C LYS A 67 3.03 -0.16 -21.95
N THR A 68 2.44 -0.62 -20.84
CA THR A 68 1.01 -0.97 -20.76
C THR A 68 0.09 0.22 -20.45
N GLY A 69 0.63 1.45 -20.33
CA GLY A 69 -0.14 2.63 -19.94
C GLY A 69 -0.48 2.70 -18.45
N LEU A 70 -1.11 3.80 -18.03
CA LEU A 70 -1.31 4.14 -16.61
C LEU A 70 -2.09 3.09 -15.82
N ILE A 71 -3.15 2.55 -16.42
CA ILE A 71 -4.01 1.54 -15.80
C ILE A 71 -3.76 0.15 -16.38
N GLY A 72 -2.70 -0.09 -17.15
CA GLY A 72 -2.49 -1.39 -17.80
C GLY A 72 -3.34 -1.60 -19.07
N ALA A 73 -2.85 -2.50 -19.93
CA ALA A 73 -3.39 -2.78 -21.25
C ALA A 73 -4.29 -4.03 -21.19
N PHE A 74 -5.60 -3.81 -21.09
CA PHE A 74 -6.58 -4.89 -21.03
C PHE A 74 -7.04 -5.30 -22.44
N ASP A 75 -6.92 -6.58 -22.75
CA ASP A 75 -7.44 -7.16 -23.99
C ASP A 75 -8.81 -7.82 -23.73
N GLY A 76 -9.88 -7.11 -24.08
CA GLY A 76 -11.26 -7.57 -23.95
C GLY A 76 -11.70 -8.57 -25.03
N SER A 77 -10.83 -8.94 -25.98
CA SER A 77 -11.17 -9.87 -27.07
C SER A 77 -11.56 -11.27 -26.58
N LYS A 78 -11.20 -11.61 -25.33
CA LYS A 78 -11.55 -12.89 -24.68
C LYS A 78 -12.94 -12.89 -24.01
N GLY A 79 -13.72 -11.83 -24.16
CA GLY A 79 -15.07 -11.72 -23.58
C GLY A 79 -15.09 -11.45 -22.08
N GLU A 80 -13.94 -11.17 -21.47
CA GLU A 80 -13.85 -10.78 -20.07
C GLU A 80 -13.99 -9.27 -19.93
N ALA A 81 -14.66 -8.83 -18.87
CA ALA A 81 -14.73 -7.42 -18.50
C ALA A 81 -13.62 -7.11 -17.49
N ARG A 82 -12.97 -5.96 -17.67
CA ARG A 82 -12.01 -5.47 -16.70
C ARG A 82 -12.68 -5.25 -15.34
N ARG A 83 -12.07 -5.78 -14.30
CA ARG A 83 -12.54 -5.67 -12.92
C ARG A 83 -11.95 -4.45 -12.23
N TYR A 84 -12.80 -3.68 -11.56
CA TYR A 84 -12.40 -2.51 -10.77
C TYR A 84 -12.75 -2.62 -9.28
N PHE A 85 -13.53 -3.64 -8.92
CA PHE A 85 -13.96 -3.84 -7.54
C PHE A 85 -13.78 -5.31 -7.12
N PRO A 86 -13.28 -5.56 -5.89
CA PRO A 86 -13.10 -6.92 -5.37
C PRO A 86 -14.45 -7.58 -5.07
N SER A 87 -14.50 -8.91 -5.15
CA SER A 87 -15.70 -9.73 -4.99
C SER A 87 -15.34 -11.21 -4.84
N GLY A 88 -16.31 -12.04 -4.48
CA GLY A 88 -16.11 -13.48 -4.25
C GLY A 88 -15.64 -13.82 -2.84
N LYS A 89 -15.39 -15.11 -2.59
CA LYS A 89 -15.09 -15.64 -1.24
C LYS A 89 -13.82 -15.05 -0.64
N PHE A 90 -12.80 -14.77 -1.46
CA PHE A 90 -11.56 -14.18 -0.99
C PHE A 90 -11.74 -12.74 -0.51
N PHE A 91 -12.60 -11.96 -1.17
CA PHE A 91 -12.94 -10.62 -0.69
C PHE A 91 -13.66 -10.66 0.66
N LEU A 92 -14.60 -11.60 0.84
CA LEU A 92 -15.24 -11.80 2.13
C LEU A 92 -14.24 -12.20 3.22
N PHE A 93 -13.28 -13.07 2.90
CA PHE A 93 -12.20 -13.42 3.81
C PHE A 93 -11.38 -12.19 4.23
N MET A 94 -11.00 -11.33 3.29
CA MET A 94 -10.27 -10.09 3.58
C MET A 94 -11.08 -9.10 4.43
N LEU A 95 -12.40 -9.00 4.21
CA LEU A 95 -13.30 -8.19 5.06
C LEU A 95 -13.29 -8.67 6.51
N ILE A 96 -13.42 -9.97 6.73
CA ILE A 96 -13.42 -10.57 8.08
C ILE A 96 -12.05 -10.38 8.73
N LEU A 97 -10.96 -10.58 7.98
CA LEU A 97 -9.60 -10.36 8.45
C LEU A 97 -9.37 -8.90 8.84
N ALA A 98 -9.78 -7.95 8.00
CA ALA A 98 -9.64 -6.51 8.25
C ALA A 98 -10.46 -6.07 9.47
N ALA A 99 -11.68 -6.59 9.64
CA ALA A 99 -12.52 -6.30 10.80
C ALA A 99 -11.88 -6.83 12.10
N GLY A 100 -11.48 -8.10 12.12
CA GLY A 100 -10.88 -8.72 13.31
C GLY A 100 -9.55 -8.07 13.68
N LEU A 101 -8.65 -7.90 12.72
CA LEU A 101 -7.35 -7.28 12.95
C LEU A 101 -7.49 -5.79 13.30
N GLY A 102 -8.38 -5.08 12.61
CA GLY A 102 -8.68 -3.67 12.85
C GLY A 102 -9.17 -3.45 14.28
N LEU A 103 -10.10 -4.27 14.78
CA LEU A 103 -10.61 -4.14 16.14
C LEU A 103 -9.53 -4.41 17.21
N VAL A 104 -8.72 -5.46 17.03
CA VAL A 104 -7.62 -5.78 17.96
C VAL A 104 -6.60 -4.65 18.00
N VAL A 105 -6.13 -4.19 16.84
CA VAL A 105 -5.14 -3.12 16.74
C VAL A 105 -5.69 -1.80 17.27
N SER A 106 -6.95 -1.48 17.01
CA SER A 106 -7.57 -0.25 17.50
C SER A 106 -7.59 -0.19 19.03
N ASN A 107 -7.95 -1.29 19.69
CA ASN A 107 -7.89 -1.38 21.16
C ASN A 107 -6.45 -1.24 21.68
N MET A 108 -5.48 -1.88 21.03
CA MET A 108 -4.07 -1.76 21.41
C MET A 108 -3.55 -0.32 21.22
N ALA A 109 -3.88 0.31 20.09
CA ALA A 109 -3.44 1.65 19.74
C ALA A 109 -3.98 2.69 20.72
N ILE A 110 -5.26 2.59 21.10
CA ILE A 110 -5.87 3.45 22.14
C ILE A 110 -5.21 3.20 23.50
N ALA A 111 -5.09 1.94 23.93
CA ALA A 111 -4.55 1.60 25.25
C ALA A 111 -3.09 2.06 25.43
N LEU A 112 -2.30 2.02 24.35
CA LEU A 112 -0.90 2.44 24.36
C LEU A 112 -0.70 3.90 23.95
N ASN A 113 -1.73 4.54 23.39
CA ASN A 113 -1.65 5.82 22.69
C ASN A 113 -0.57 5.86 21.60
N ILE A 114 -0.49 4.78 20.80
CA ILE A 114 0.47 4.61 19.70
C ILE A 114 -0.29 4.15 18.45
N ALA A 115 -0.62 5.09 17.56
CA ALA A 115 -1.35 4.80 16.31
C ALA A 115 -0.66 3.74 15.44
N ALA A 116 0.67 3.74 15.38
CA ALA A 116 1.43 2.87 14.49
C ALA A 116 1.76 1.47 15.05
N ILE A 117 1.28 1.11 16.25
CA ILE A 117 1.69 -0.17 16.90
C ILE A 117 1.37 -1.40 16.04
N GLY A 118 0.18 -1.43 15.45
CA GLY A 118 -0.23 -2.52 14.57
C GLY A 118 0.51 -2.52 13.24
N PHE A 119 0.87 -1.34 12.72
CA PHE A 119 1.66 -1.22 11.51
C PHE A 119 3.02 -1.91 11.65
N THR A 120 3.74 -1.67 12.75
CA THR A 120 5.06 -2.28 12.97
C THR A 120 4.99 -3.81 13.02
N ILE A 121 3.98 -4.37 13.70
CA ILE A 121 3.79 -5.82 13.79
C ILE A 121 3.44 -6.41 12.42
N SER A 122 2.49 -5.79 11.72
CA SER A 122 2.07 -6.24 10.39
C SER A 122 3.21 -6.13 9.36
N ALA A 123 3.95 -5.02 9.35
CA ALA A 123 5.08 -4.83 8.44
C ALA A 123 6.19 -5.85 8.70
N ALA A 124 6.51 -6.16 9.96
CA ALA A 124 7.49 -7.19 10.29
C ALA A 124 7.08 -8.58 9.76
N SER A 125 5.77 -8.88 9.71
CA SER A 125 5.28 -10.16 9.17
C SER A 125 5.55 -10.36 7.68
N LEU A 126 5.82 -9.29 6.92
CA LEU A 126 6.15 -9.38 5.49
C LEU A 126 7.45 -10.14 5.21
N ILE A 127 8.32 -10.34 6.21
CA ILE A 127 9.47 -11.24 6.06
C ILE A 127 9.06 -12.65 5.63
N PHE A 128 7.88 -13.12 6.05
CA PHE A 128 7.36 -14.40 5.63
C PHE A 128 6.89 -14.41 4.17
N ALA A 129 6.41 -13.27 3.66
CA ALA A 129 6.10 -13.13 2.24
C ALA A 129 7.38 -13.23 1.38
N GLU A 130 8.48 -12.61 1.83
CA GLU A 130 9.82 -12.75 1.20
C GLU A 130 10.35 -14.19 1.26
N MET A 131 9.94 -14.98 2.27
CA MET A 131 10.22 -16.42 2.36
C MET A 131 9.32 -17.28 1.46
N GLY A 132 8.44 -16.67 0.65
CA GLY A 132 7.50 -17.36 -0.24
C GLY A 132 6.26 -17.93 0.47
N LEU A 133 6.01 -17.54 1.72
CA LEU A 133 4.81 -17.96 2.45
C LEU A 133 3.62 -17.05 2.09
N PRO A 134 2.38 -17.58 2.10
CA PRO A 134 1.18 -16.83 1.69
C PRO A 134 0.68 -15.90 2.80
N VAL A 135 1.50 -14.92 3.18
CA VAL A 135 1.16 -13.91 4.20
C VAL A 135 0.62 -12.65 3.53
N PRO A 136 -0.57 -12.15 3.93
CA PRO A 136 -1.13 -10.95 3.34
C PRO A 136 -0.44 -9.68 3.84
N GLY A 137 -0.39 -8.64 2.98
CA GLY A 137 0.05 -7.32 3.38
C GLY A 137 -0.99 -6.58 4.20
N THR A 138 -0.96 -6.69 5.53
CA THR A 138 -1.97 -6.10 6.44
C THR A 138 -1.58 -4.75 7.02
N HIS A 139 -0.37 -4.25 6.75
CA HIS A 139 0.18 -3.08 7.43
C HIS A 139 -0.64 -1.80 7.20
N HIS A 140 -1.17 -1.57 5.99
CA HIS A 140 -2.06 -0.44 5.70
C HIS A 140 -3.40 -0.53 6.47
N ILE A 141 -3.94 -1.74 6.67
CA ILE A 141 -5.15 -1.97 7.48
C ILE A 141 -4.87 -1.55 8.92
N THR A 142 -3.77 -2.03 9.48
CA THR A 142 -3.43 -1.81 10.88
C THR A 142 -2.98 -0.39 11.19
N LEU A 143 -2.29 0.28 10.25
CA LEU A 143 -1.91 1.69 10.41
C LEU A 143 -3.14 2.58 10.48
N ILE A 144 -4.04 2.42 9.50
CA ILE A 144 -5.22 3.26 9.37
C ILE A 144 -6.22 2.97 10.49
N ALA A 145 -6.36 1.71 10.91
CA ALA A 145 -7.17 1.36 12.07
C ALA A 145 -6.64 2.01 13.35
N GLY A 146 -5.34 1.90 13.61
CA GLY A 146 -4.72 2.50 14.79
C GLY A 146 -4.77 4.03 14.80
N LEU A 147 -4.53 4.67 13.64
CA LEU A 147 -4.65 6.12 13.48
C LEU A 147 -6.07 6.60 13.77
N ALA A 148 -7.08 6.03 13.11
CA ALA A 148 -8.47 6.43 13.30
C ALA A 148 -8.95 6.15 14.74
N ALA A 149 -8.52 5.05 15.35
CA ALA A 149 -8.85 4.72 16.74
C ALA A 149 -8.28 5.74 17.72
N VAL A 150 -7.01 6.11 17.59
CA VAL A 150 -6.37 7.11 18.47
C VAL A 150 -6.97 8.49 18.26
N SER A 151 -7.21 8.90 17.00
CA SER A 151 -7.80 10.22 16.71
C SER A 151 -9.24 10.36 17.20
N SER A 152 -10.04 9.29 17.14
CA SER A 152 -11.45 9.32 17.55
C SER A 152 -11.70 8.90 19.01
N GLY A 153 -10.78 8.15 19.61
CA GLY A 153 -10.98 7.50 20.90
C GLY A 153 -11.90 6.27 20.87
N ASP A 154 -12.34 5.82 19.68
CA ASP A 154 -13.29 4.70 19.52
C ASP A 154 -12.69 3.55 18.69
N PRO A 155 -12.56 2.34 19.27
CA PRO A 155 -12.00 1.21 18.54
C PRO A 155 -12.88 0.69 17.39
N TYR A 156 -14.18 0.95 17.40
CA TYR A 156 -15.08 0.57 16.31
C TYR A 156 -14.93 1.51 15.10
N ILE A 157 -14.62 2.78 15.32
CA ILE A 157 -14.22 3.71 14.25
C ILE A 157 -12.91 3.23 13.64
N GLY A 158 -11.92 2.87 14.45
CA GLY A 158 -10.67 2.26 13.99
C GLY A 158 -10.89 1.00 13.14
N MET A 159 -11.74 0.07 13.60
CA MET A 159 -12.12 -1.12 12.83
C MET A 159 -12.73 -0.75 11.47
N ALA A 160 -13.67 0.20 11.42
CA ALA A 160 -14.31 0.63 10.18
C ALA A 160 -13.28 1.23 9.19
N PHE A 161 -12.34 2.02 9.68
CA PHE A 161 -11.26 2.59 8.88
C PHE A 161 -10.24 1.54 8.42
N GLY A 162 -9.97 0.50 9.22
CA GLY A 162 -9.19 -0.67 8.78
C GLY A 162 -9.85 -1.41 7.61
N ILE A 163 -11.17 -1.64 7.68
CA ILE A 163 -11.94 -2.23 6.58
C ILE A 163 -11.89 -1.33 5.34
N LEU A 164 -12.07 -0.02 5.52
CA LEU A 164 -11.96 0.95 4.42
C LEU A 164 -10.58 0.89 3.76
N SER A 165 -9.51 0.89 4.55
CA SER A 165 -8.13 0.78 4.06
C SER A 165 -7.91 -0.48 3.22
N MET A 166 -8.43 -1.63 3.68
CA MET A 166 -8.39 -2.88 2.91
C MET A 166 -9.11 -2.76 1.57
N ILE A 167 -10.34 -2.22 1.55
CA ILE A 167 -11.12 -2.05 0.31
C ILE A 167 -10.40 -1.11 -0.66
N VAL A 168 -9.88 0.02 -0.17
CA VAL A 168 -9.16 0.99 -0.98
C VAL A 168 -7.91 0.34 -1.56
N GLY A 169 -7.14 -0.43 -0.79
CA GLY A 169 -5.96 -1.15 -1.27
C GLY A 169 -6.29 -2.14 -2.39
N GLU A 170 -7.35 -2.94 -2.22
CA GLU A 170 -7.80 -3.89 -3.26
C GLU A 170 -8.27 -3.18 -4.54
N VAL A 171 -9.07 -2.11 -4.40
CA VAL A 171 -9.51 -1.30 -5.55
C VAL A 171 -8.30 -0.65 -6.25
N PHE A 172 -7.35 -0.14 -5.48
CA PHE A 172 -6.12 0.45 -6.01
C PHE A 172 -5.31 -0.58 -6.80
N ALA A 173 -5.16 -1.80 -6.28
CA ALA A 173 -4.50 -2.90 -6.97
C ALA A 173 -5.20 -3.27 -8.28
N LEU A 174 -6.54 -3.32 -8.29
CA LEU A 174 -7.31 -3.62 -9.51
C LEU A 174 -7.19 -2.52 -10.57
N ILE A 175 -7.12 -1.26 -10.17
CA ILE A 175 -6.98 -0.12 -11.09
C ILE A 175 -5.56 -0.03 -11.66
N PHE A 176 -4.54 -0.05 -10.81
CA PHE A 176 -3.18 0.27 -11.23
C PHE A 176 -2.33 -0.96 -11.53
N ASN A 177 -2.61 -2.09 -10.86
CA ASN A 177 -1.80 -3.30 -10.92
C ASN A 177 -2.51 -4.51 -11.55
N SER A 178 -3.55 -4.29 -12.35
CA SER A 178 -4.07 -5.33 -13.26
C SER A 178 -3.59 -5.11 -14.70
N HIS A 179 -3.09 -6.16 -15.36
CA HIS A 179 -2.66 -6.12 -16.77
C HIS A 179 -1.57 -5.07 -17.08
N ASN A 180 -0.58 -4.96 -16.21
CA ASN A 180 0.49 -3.96 -16.25
C ASN A 180 1.86 -4.62 -16.27
N ASP A 181 2.90 -3.81 -16.48
CA ASP A 181 4.30 -4.24 -16.56
C ASP A 181 5.23 -3.57 -15.51
N THR A 182 4.68 -2.75 -14.62
CA THR A 182 5.41 -2.07 -13.54
C THR A 182 4.52 -1.96 -12.30
N HIS A 183 5.05 -1.95 -11.09
CA HIS A 183 4.23 -1.94 -9.88
C HIS A 183 3.96 -0.53 -9.31
N ILE A 184 2.73 -0.24 -8.88
CA ILE A 184 2.40 0.92 -8.04
C ILE A 184 1.78 0.42 -6.73
N ASP A 185 2.42 0.67 -5.60
CA ASP A 185 2.12 0.04 -4.31
C ASP A 185 0.66 0.31 -3.82
N PRO A 186 -0.22 -0.71 -3.80
CA PRO A 186 -1.60 -0.51 -3.35
C PRO A 186 -1.75 -0.17 -1.86
N PRO A 187 -0.98 -0.76 -0.92
CA PRO A 187 -0.96 -0.34 0.47
C PRO A 187 -0.62 1.14 0.68
N ALA A 188 0.41 1.70 0.02
CA ALA A 188 0.68 3.14 0.05
C ALA A 188 -0.51 3.95 -0.48
N GLY A 189 -1.16 3.44 -1.54
CA GLY A 189 -2.39 4.01 -2.10
C GLY A 189 -3.50 4.13 -1.06
N ALA A 190 -3.75 3.05 -0.32
CA ALA A 190 -4.70 3.05 0.78
C ALA A 190 -4.29 3.99 1.92
N ILE A 191 -3.02 3.97 2.32
CA ILE A 191 -2.53 4.79 3.44
C ILE A 191 -2.71 6.27 3.16
N PHE A 192 -2.28 6.80 2.00
CA PHE A 192 -2.41 8.23 1.75
C PHE A 192 -3.88 8.67 1.65
N ILE A 193 -4.74 7.88 1.00
CA ILE A 193 -6.16 8.21 0.85
C ILE A 193 -6.85 8.18 2.21
N CYS A 194 -6.68 7.11 2.97
CA CYS A 194 -7.38 6.94 4.22
C CYS A 194 -6.83 7.86 5.32
N THR A 195 -5.53 8.14 5.38
CA THR A 195 -4.98 9.12 6.31
C THR A 195 -5.57 10.52 6.05
N PHE A 196 -5.69 10.93 4.79
CA PHE A 196 -6.36 12.20 4.45
C PHE A 196 -7.80 12.23 4.99
N ILE A 197 -8.56 11.15 4.81
CA ILE A 197 -9.95 11.06 5.30
C ILE A 197 -10.01 11.13 6.83
N VAL A 198 -9.13 10.40 7.53
CA VAL A 198 -9.09 10.43 9.00
C VAL A 198 -8.82 11.84 9.51
N LEU A 199 -7.77 12.49 9.00
CA LEU A 199 -7.37 13.85 9.41
C LEU A 199 -8.40 14.93 9.02
N ALA A 200 -9.20 14.69 7.99
CA ALA A 200 -10.27 15.60 7.60
C ALA A 200 -11.49 15.52 8.53
N ILE A 201 -11.66 14.40 9.25
CA ILE A 201 -12.83 14.13 10.10
C ILE A 201 -12.53 14.40 11.58
N PHE A 202 -11.33 14.09 12.06
CA PHE A 202 -10.90 14.19 13.46
C PHE A 202 -9.71 15.13 13.60
#